data_AF-A0A942FG61-F1
#
_entry.id   AF-A0A942FG61-F1
#
_cell.length_a   1.000
_cell.length_b   1.000
_cell.length_c   1.000
_cell.angle_alpha   90.00
_cell.angle_beta   90.00
_cell.angle_gamma   90.00
#
_symmetry.space_group_name_H-M   'P 1'
#
loop_
_entity.id
_entity.type
_entity.pdbx_description
1 polymer ?
#
loop_
_entity_poly.entity_id
_entity_poly.type
_entity_poly.pdbx_seq_one_letter_code
_entity_poly.pdbx_strand_id
1 'polypeptide(L)'
;MEAPKTKTTLGIDENIEALLCYVLGWVTGIVFLALEKENKFVRFHAAQSMAAFLPLFVAVIILGVIPFVGWFLSLIISLLTLLLWLFLMFKAFKGEKYKLPIAGDFAEKQSGI
;
A
#
# COMPACT_ATOMS: atom_id res chain seq x y z
N MET A 1 4.47 22.68 18.25
CA MET A 1 3.46 23.06 17.24
C MET A 1 3.49 21.96 16.18
N GLU A 2 2.41 21.21 16.01
CA GLU A 2 2.32 20.26 14.89
C GLU A 2 2.31 21.06 13.57
N ALA A 3 3.05 20.57 12.56
CA ALA A 3 3.00 21.17 11.24
C ALA A 3 1.56 21.11 10.70
N PRO A 4 1.10 22.11 9.93
CA PRO A 4 -0.24 22.08 9.37
C PRO A 4 -0.38 20.85 8.47
N LYS A 5 -1.31 19.93 8.82
CA LYS A 5 -1.65 18.78 7.98
C LYS A 5 -2.10 19.31 6.62
N THR A 6 -1.43 18.89 5.55
CA THR A 6 -1.79 19.30 4.20
C THR A 6 -3.16 18.75 3.85
N LYS A 7 -4.05 19.61 3.32
CA LYS A 7 -5.38 19.20 2.87
C LYS A 7 -5.26 18.01 1.93
N THR A 8 -6.11 17.03 2.13
CA THR A 8 -6.22 15.84 1.28
C THR A 8 -7.39 15.99 0.32
N THR A 9 -7.48 15.08 -0.66
CA THR A 9 -8.45 15.15 -1.75
C THR A 9 -9.88 14.86 -1.31
N LEU A 10 -10.08 13.96 -0.34
CA LEU A 10 -11.41 13.68 0.21
C LEU A 10 -11.76 14.62 1.37
N GLY A 11 -10.83 15.47 1.80
CA GLY A 11 -11.03 16.45 2.87
C GLY A 11 -11.18 15.83 4.26
N ILE A 12 -10.76 14.57 4.43
CA ILE A 12 -10.72 13.88 5.73
C ILE A 12 -9.28 13.79 6.25
N ASP A 13 -9.09 13.20 7.42
CA ASP A 13 -7.74 13.07 7.99
C ASP A 13 -6.81 12.22 7.08
N GLU A 14 -5.57 12.69 6.89
CA GLU A 14 -4.59 12.05 5.99
C GLU A 14 -4.22 10.62 6.39
N ASN A 15 -4.25 10.27 7.67
CA ASN A 15 -4.04 8.90 8.14
C ASN A 15 -5.20 7.97 7.76
N ILE A 16 -6.41 8.51 7.61
CA ILE A 16 -7.57 7.76 7.11
C ILE A 16 -7.43 7.54 5.60
N GLU A 17 -7.11 8.58 4.83
CA GLU A 17 -6.86 8.41 3.38
C GLU A 17 -5.68 7.48 3.10
N ALA A 18 -4.59 7.59 3.87
CA ALA A 18 -3.46 6.67 3.76
C ALA A 18 -3.84 5.22 4.07
N LEU A 19 -4.74 4.97 5.05
CA LEU A 19 -5.30 3.63 5.26
C LEU A 19 -6.14 3.19 4.05
N LEU A 20 -6.96 4.08 3.49
CA LEU A 20 -7.82 3.78 2.35
C LEU A 20 -7.02 3.35 1.12
N CYS A 21 -5.79 3.87 0.93
CA CYS A 21 -4.86 3.40 -0.10
C CYS A 21 -4.62 1.89 -0.07
N TYR A 22 -4.74 1.24 1.10
CA TYR A 22 -4.53 -0.19 1.26
C TYR A 22 -5.81 -1.03 1.19
N VAL A 23 -7.01 -0.48 1.38
CA VAL A 23 -8.24 -1.28 1.62
C VAL A 23 -8.53 -2.33 0.54
N LEU A 24 -8.28 -2.01 -0.74
CA LEU A 24 -8.39 -2.98 -1.85
C LEU A 24 -7.02 -3.31 -2.44
N GLY A 25 -5.99 -3.29 -1.59
CA GLY A 25 -4.59 -3.49 -1.96
C GLY A 25 -4.15 -2.51 -3.04
N TRP A 26 -3.56 -3.05 -4.11
CA TRP A 26 -3.02 -2.25 -5.20
C TRP A 26 -4.08 -1.44 -5.96
N VAL A 27 -5.35 -1.86 -5.96
CA VAL A 27 -6.43 -1.17 -6.67
C VAL A 27 -6.68 0.20 -6.06
N THR A 28 -6.91 0.28 -4.76
CA THR A 28 -7.05 1.56 -4.05
C THR A 28 -5.77 2.37 -4.10
N GLY A 29 -4.60 1.72 -4.10
CA GLY A 29 -3.32 2.40 -4.29
C GLY A 29 -3.26 3.18 -5.61
N ILE A 30 -3.68 2.56 -6.72
CA ILE A 30 -3.75 3.23 -8.03
C ILE A 30 -4.80 4.35 -8.03
N VAL A 31 -5.98 4.09 -7.48
CA VAL A 31 -7.06 5.10 -7.40
C VAL A 31 -6.58 6.34 -6.66
N PHE A 32 -5.95 6.20 -5.49
CA PHE A 32 -5.43 7.34 -4.73
C PHE A 32 -4.23 8.01 -5.39
N LEU A 33 -3.38 7.30 -6.16
CA LEU A 33 -2.35 7.95 -6.98
C LEU A 33 -2.96 8.86 -8.07
N ALA A 34 -4.13 8.47 -8.59
CA ALA A 34 -4.87 9.25 -9.58
C ALA A 34 -5.63 10.43 -8.94
N LEU A 35 -6.24 10.23 -7.77
CA LEU A 35 -7.04 11.25 -7.08
C LEU A 35 -6.17 12.26 -6.31
N GLU A 36 -5.23 11.79 -5.50
CA GLU A 36 -4.43 12.63 -4.62
C GLU A 36 -3.20 13.21 -5.32
N LYS A 37 -3.10 14.54 -5.36
CA LYS A 37 -2.04 15.27 -6.08
C LYS A 37 -1.10 16.05 -5.16
N GLU A 38 -1.58 16.46 -4.00
CA GLU A 38 -0.91 17.45 -3.15
C GLU A 38 -0.35 16.80 -1.87
N ASN A 39 -1.15 15.93 -1.22
CA ASN A 39 -0.73 15.31 0.04
C ASN A 39 0.29 14.20 -0.22
N LYS A 40 1.57 14.52 0.01
CA LYS A 40 2.69 13.59 -0.21
C LYS A 40 2.61 12.33 0.66
N PHE A 41 2.08 12.43 1.88
CA PHE A 41 1.94 11.29 2.79
C PHE A 41 0.94 10.26 2.25
N VAL A 42 -0.24 10.72 1.83
CA VAL A 42 -1.24 9.86 1.18
C VAL A 42 -0.70 9.28 -0.13
N ARG A 43 -0.01 10.09 -0.95
CA ARG A 43 0.65 9.63 -2.19
C ARG A 43 1.70 8.56 -1.96
N PHE A 44 2.48 8.66 -0.88
CA PHE A 44 3.45 7.64 -0.49
C PHE A 44 2.73 6.32 -0.20
N HIS A 45 1.68 6.33 0.63
CA HIS A 45 0.94 5.12 0.96
C HIS A 45 0.21 4.53 -0.27
N ALA A 46 -0.28 5.38 -1.17
CA ALA A 46 -0.86 4.98 -2.45
C ALA A 46 0.16 4.24 -3.35
N ALA A 47 1.35 4.84 -3.53
CA ALA A 47 2.43 4.23 -4.30
C ALA A 47 2.96 2.94 -3.66
N GLN A 48 3.16 2.92 -2.34
CA GLN A 48 3.63 1.74 -1.62
C GLN A 48 2.61 0.60 -1.69
N SER A 49 1.31 0.91 -1.58
CA SER A 49 0.24 -0.09 -1.72
C SER A 49 0.26 -0.72 -3.12
N MET A 50 0.29 0.10 -4.17
CA MET A 50 0.40 -0.40 -5.55
C MET A 50 1.65 -1.26 -5.74
N ALA A 51 2.83 -0.74 -5.36
CA ALA A 51 4.11 -1.40 -5.60
C ALA A 51 4.31 -2.68 -4.77
N ALA A 52 3.70 -2.77 -3.59
CA ALA A 52 3.77 -3.98 -2.76
C ALA A 52 2.77 -5.05 -3.22
N PHE A 53 1.50 -4.68 -3.42
CA PHE A 53 0.43 -5.67 -3.56
C PHE A 53 0.19 -6.11 -5.01
N LEU A 54 0.56 -5.32 -6.03
CA LEU A 54 0.42 -5.75 -7.43
C LEU A 54 1.35 -6.92 -7.77
N PRO A 55 2.66 -6.88 -7.44
CA PRO A 55 3.55 -8.02 -7.69
C PRO A 55 3.16 -9.27 -6.90
N LEU A 56 2.72 -9.11 -5.64
CA LEU A 56 2.25 -10.23 -4.81
C LEU A 56 1.00 -10.89 -5.42
N PHE A 57 0.06 -10.08 -5.91
CA PHE A 57 -1.13 -10.58 -6.59
C PHE A 57 -0.77 -11.38 -7.85
N VAL A 58 0.14 -10.86 -8.68
CA VAL A 58 0.63 -11.57 -9.88
C VAL A 58 1.35 -12.87 -9.52
N ALA A 59 2.18 -12.87 -8.47
CA ALA A 59 2.89 -14.06 -8.01
C ALA A 59 1.93 -15.18 -7.56
N VAL A 60 0.86 -14.83 -6.83
CA VAL A 60 -0.17 -15.79 -6.40
C VAL A 60 -0.90 -16.40 -7.60
N ILE A 61 -1.23 -15.60 -8.63
CA ILE A 61 -1.84 -16.11 -9.86
C ILE A 61 -0.93 -17.12 -10.56
N ILE A 62 0.35 -16.77 -10.75
CA ILE A 62 1.33 -17.63 -11.43
C ILE A 62 1.50 -18.95 -10.68
N LEU A 63 1.64 -18.90 -9.35
CA LEU A 63 1.80 -20.10 -8.53
C LEU A 63 0.53 -20.98 -8.51
N GLY A 64 -0.65 -20.39 -8.66
CA GLY A 64 -1.91 -21.13 -8.71
C GLY A 64 -2.02 -22.13 -9.87
N VAL A 65 -1.25 -21.92 -10.94
CA VAL A 65 -1.22 -22.81 -12.12
C VAL A 65 -0.38 -24.07 -11.85
N ILE A 66 0.55 -24.04 -10.90
CA ILE A 66 1.44 -25.16 -10.60
C ILE A 66 0.80 -26.02 -9.49
N PRO A 67 0.37 -27.26 -9.77
CA PRO A 67 -0.30 -28.10 -8.78
C PRO A 67 0.63 -28.51 -7.64
N PHE A 68 0.04 -28.76 -6.47
CA PHE A 68 0.71 -29.17 -5.23
C PHE A 68 1.70 -28.13 -4.68
N VAL A 69 2.89 -27.99 -5.29
CA VAL A 69 3.95 -27.10 -4.81
C VAL A 69 3.55 -25.63 -4.96
N GLY A 70 2.99 -25.25 -6.12
CA GLY A 70 2.53 -23.89 -6.34
C GLY A 70 1.40 -23.49 -5.41
N TRP A 71 0.44 -24.40 -5.17
CA TRP A 71 -0.65 -24.19 -4.21
C TRP A 71 -0.18 -24.03 -2.77
N PHE A 72 0.80 -24.84 -2.36
CA PHE A 72 1.37 -24.73 -1.02
C PHE A 72 2.13 -23.40 -0.84
N LEU A 73 2.93 -23.00 -1.82
CA LEU A 73 3.64 -21.73 -1.80
C LEU A 73 2.69 -20.53 -1.88
N SER A 74 1.64 -20.61 -2.70
CA SER A 74 0.66 -19.53 -2.81
C SER A 74 -0.08 -19.33 -1.49
N LEU A 75 -0.43 -20.39 -0.76
CA LEU A 75 -1.01 -20.30 0.58
C LEU A 75 -0.08 -19.56 1.55
N ILE A 76 1.20 -19.91 1.59
CA ILE A 76 2.19 -19.24 2.47
C ILE A 76 2.30 -17.75 2.11
N ILE A 77 2.44 -17.43 0.81
CA ILE A 77 2.55 -16.05 0.34
C ILE A 77 1.28 -15.26 0.67
N SER A 78 0.10 -15.83 0.49
CA SER A 78 -1.17 -15.18 0.84
C SER A 78 -1.26 -14.86 2.33
N LEU A 79 -0.83 -15.78 3.21
CA LEU A 79 -0.80 -15.54 4.65
C LEU A 79 0.18 -14.42 5.03
N LEU A 80 1.40 -14.45 4.49
CA LEU A 80 2.38 -13.39 4.73
C LEU A 80 1.91 -12.03 4.18
N THR A 81 1.25 -12.04 3.02
CA THR A 81 0.65 -10.85 2.40
C THR A 81 -0.45 -10.28 3.27
N LEU A 82 -1.32 -11.14 3.84
CA LEU A 82 -2.39 -10.71 4.76
C LEU A 82 -1.81 -10.05 6.01
N LEU A 83 -0.77 -10.63 6.61
CA LEU A 83 -0.12 -10.04 7.78
C LEU A 83 0.53 -8.68 7.46
N LEU A 84 1.25 -8.60 6.34
CA LEU A 84 1.85 -7.36 5.86
C LEU A 84 0.77 -6.29 5.59
N TRP A 85 -0.33 -6.68 4.97
CA TRP A 85 -1.45 -5.80 4.63
C TRP A 85 -2.08 -5.17 5.88
N LEU A 86 -2.43 -6.00 6.88
CA LEU A 86 -2.97 -5.52 8.15
C LEU A 86 -1.98 -4.62 8.89
N PHE A 87 -0.69 -4.99 8.88
CA PHE A 87 0.37 -4.20 9.50
C PHE A 87 0.50 -2.80 8.86
N LEU A 88 0.52 -2.72 7.52
CA LEU A 88 0.61 -1.45 6.82
C LEU A 88 -0.65 -0.58 7.00
N MET A 89 -1.84 -1.18 7.00
CA MET A 89 -3.08 -0.46 7.31
C MET A 89 -3.04 0.12 8.72
N PHE A 90 -2.59 -0.66 9.71
CA PHE A 90 -2.47 -0.20 11.09
C PHE A 90 -1.46 0.95 11.21
N LYS A 91 -0.30 0.85 10.55
CA LYS A 91 0.71 1.91 10.53
C LYS A 91 0.21 3.18 9.85
N ALA A 92 -0.45 3.06 8.71
CA ALA A 92 -1.06 4.18 8.01
C ALA A 92 -2.13 4.87 8.88
N PHE A 93 -2.99 4.10 9.55
CA PHE A 93 -4.00 4.62 10.47
C PHE A 93 -3.39 5.40 11.64
N LYS A 94 -2.22 4.98 12.13
CA LYS A 94 -1.45 5.70 13.15
C LYS A 94 -0.71 6.94 12.63
N GLY A 95 -0.79 7.24 11.33
CA GLY A 95 -0.07 8.33 10.70
C GLY A 95 1.42 8.04 10.50
N GLU A 96 1.83 6.77 10.58
CA GLU A 96 3.24 6.37 10.45
C GLU A 96 3.59 6.04 8.99
N LYS A 97 4.62 6.70 8.46
CA LYS A 97 5.22 6.40 7.16
C LYS A 97 6.14 5.18 7.25
N TYR A 98 5.59 4.00 7.52
CA TYR A 98 6.40 2.77 7.52
C TYR A 98 6.86 2.44 6.10
N LYS A 99 8.17 2.54 5.86
CA LYS A 99 8.79 2.37 4.54
C LYS A 99 9.26 0.93 4.34
N LEU A 100 8.65 0.24 3.38
CA LEU A 100 9.17 -1.05 2.92
C LEU A 100 10.46 -0.87 2.12
N PRO A 101 11.45 -1.78 2.21
CA PRO A 101 12.72 -1.61 1.50
C PRO A 101 12.54 -1.35 0.01
N ILE A 102 11.83 -2.21 -0.72
CA ILE A 102 11.69 -2.08 -2.18
C ILE A 102 10.49 -1.20 -2.55
N ALA A 103 9.30 -1.53 -2.05
CA ALA A 103 8.07 -0.81 -2.38
C ALA A 103 8.05 0.62 -1.81
N GLY A 104 8.70 0.84 -0.67
CA GLY A 104 8.83 2.16 -0.05
C GLY A 104 9.86 3.05 -0.73
N ASP A 105 10.99 2.51 -1.19
CA ASP A 105 11.95 3.25 -2.04
C ASP A 105 11.27 3.75 -3.32
N PHE A 106 10.50 2.87 -3.98
CA PHE A 106 9.69 3.26 -5.14
C PHE A 106 8.66 4.35 -4.77
N ALA A 107 7.98 4.20 -3.63
CA ALA A 107 6.95 5.13 -3.19
C ALA A 107 7.48 6.52 -2.85
N GLU A 108 8.68 6.64 -2.25
CA GLU A 108 9.34 7.93 -2.01
C GLU A 108 9.60 8.67 -3.31
N LYS A 109 10.21 7.98 -4.29
CA LYS A 109 10.47 8.54 -5.62
C LYS A 109 9.21 9.08 -6.30
N GLN A 110 8.06 8.39 -6.14
CA GLN A 110 6.80 8.76 -6.77
C GLN A 110 6.02 9.85 -6.03
N SER A 111 6.20 9.94 -4.70
CA SER A 111 5.52 10.93 -3.85
C SER A 111 6.32 12.22 -3.67
N GLY A 112 7.59 12.24 -4.10
CA GLY A 112 8.45 13.42 -3.98
C GLY A 112 8.80 13.74 -2.54
N ILE A 113 8.93 12.71 -1.70
CA ILE A 113 9.44 12.75 -0.32
C ILE A 113 10.84 12.17 -0.31
#